data_AF-F0RJD2-F1
#
_entry.id   AF-F0RJD2-F1
#
_cell.length_a   1.000
_cell.length_b   1.000
_cell.length_c   1.000
_cell.angle_alpha   90.00
_cell.angle_beta   90.00
_cell.angle_gamma   90.00
#
_symmetry.space_group_name_H-M   'P 1'
#
loop_
_entity.id
_entity.type
_entity.pdbx_description
1 polymer ?
#
loop_
_entity_poly.entity_id
_entity_poly.type
_entity_poly.pdbx_seq_one_letter_code
_entity_poly.pdbx_strand_id
1 'polypeptide(L)'
;MPARTVGRQVTLIPPAGAAALIGDPTDWDRRPALAVQPGEPVTLTVPAGAWLEYAWLDVAGQPFPDPEGLPTVNPWFSAARAVQVGEWAEHPLWRGPAPEMGTVHRLAWDGVVFAGRRRATLYLPRGYQPGQALPVYYVQDGVAFYRIGRLAEAMERAVAAGQARPAAFVFVEPNDRNAEYYLNPDYLPFLRDEVIPRVEGELAEWGAPVQASERGLWGASLGGLISLYLGSQQPELFRRVVSHSGAFIARPGARTPEGKVDVLDAGEWLRERLEAAPPRHLRVSLDTGLLEWLTAPNRRMAAALADGGVQHSYRELPAGHNWVTWRQALAWAVLDQLGG
;
A
#
# COMPACT_ATOMS: atom_id res chain seq x y z
N MET A 1 11.46 -24.15 -19.72
CA MET A 1 11.57 -25.07 -18.56
C MET A 1 11.28 -24.24 -17.34
N PRO A 2 10.19 -24.55 -16.60
CA PRO A 2 9.68 -23.65 -15.58
C PRO A 2 10.74 -23.39 -14.51
N ALA A 3 10.65 -22.23 -13.87
CA ALA A 3 11.57 -21.85 -12.80
C ALA A 3 11.69 -22.96 -11.74
N ARG A 4 12.92 -23.26 -11.31
CA ARG A 4 13.19 -24.27 -10.29
C ARG A 4 13.48 -23.60 -8.95
N THR A 5 12.88 -24.09 -7.88
CA THR A 5 13.09 -23.54 -6.53
C THR A 5 13.62 -24.61 -5.58
N VAL A 6 14.64 -24.25 -4.78
CA VAL A 6 15.23 -25.12 -3.75
C VAL A 6 15.53 -24.27 -2.51
N GLY A 7 14.74 -24.46 -1.45
CA GLY A 7 14.84 -23.65 -0.24
C GLY A 7 14.60 -22.16 -0.55
N ARG A 8 15.66 -21.35 -0.48
CA ARG A 8 15.65 -19.90 -0.74
C ARG A 8 16.17 -19.51 -2.13
N GLN A 9 16.55 -20.50 -2.93
CA GLN A 9 17.07 -20.27 -4.27
C GLN A 9 15.97 -20.43 -5.30
N VAL A 10 15.99 -19.53 -6.29
CA VAL A 10 15.19 -19.64 -7.51
C VAL A 10 16.11 -19.54 -8.71
N THR A 11 15.98 -20.51 -9.60
CA THR A 11 16.70 -20.56 -10.87
C THR A 11 15.71 -20.26 -11.99
N LEU A 12 15.95 -19.15 -12.69
CA LEU A 12 15.22 -18.74 -13.89
C LEU A 12 16.03 -19.11 -15.12
N ILE A 13 15.36 -19.51 -16.20
CA ILE A 13 16.01 -19.82 -17.48
C ILE A 13 15.59 -18.73 -18.47
N PRO A 14 16.50 -17.82 -18.87
CA PRO A 14 16.18 -16.76 -19.80
C PRO A 14 15.67 -17.34 -21.13
N PRO A 15 14.49 -16.91 -21.62
CA PRO A 15 13.94 -17.36 -22.89
C PRO A 15 14.72 -16.80 -24.08
N ALA A 16 14.41 -17.29 -25.28
CA ALA A 16 14.96 -16.73 -26.51
C ALA A 16 14.68 -15.21 -26.59
N GLY A 17 15.71 -14.42 -26.92
CA GLY A 17 15.63 -12.96 -26.99
C GLY A 17 15.91 -12.22 -25.68
N ALA A 18 15.99 -12.91 -24.53
CA ALA A 18 16.34 -12.27 -23.27
C ALA A 18 17.82 -11.85 -23.24
N ALA A 19 18.06 -10.59 -22.89
CA ALA A 19 19.39 -10.00 -22.72
C ALA A 19 19.63 -9.50 -21.28
N ALA A 20 18.57 -9.15 -20.56
CA ALA A 20 18.67 -8.82 -19.14
C ALA A 20 17.40 -9.19 -18.36
N LEU A 21 17.51 -9.19 -17.03
CA LEU A 21 16.45 -9.41 -16.07
C LEU A 21 16.24 -8.15 -15.23
N ILE A 22 14.98 -7.74 -15.07
CA ILE A 22 14.53 -6.70 -14.14
C ILE A 22 13.42 -7.24 -13.24
N GLY A 23 13.17 -6.58 -12.11
CA GLY A 23 12.11 -6.97 -11.18
C GLY A 23 12.43 -6.56 -9.76
N ASP A 24 11.86 -7.26 -8.78
CA ASP A 24 12.20 -7.02 -7.38
C ASP A 24 13.72 -7.06 -7.06
N PRO A 25 14.58 -7.91 -7.68
CA PRO A 25 16.02 -7.92 -7.41
C PRO A 25 16.74 -6.64 -7.85
N THR A 26 16.16 -5.93 -8.82
CA THR A 26 16.71 -4.68 -9.36
C THR A 26 15.92 -3.45 -8.91
N ASP A 27 14.95 -3.64 -7.99
CA ASP A 27 13.93 -2.64 -7.67
C ASP A 27 13.31 -2.04 -8.96
N TRP A 28 13.05 -2.93 -9.93
CA TRP A 28 12.62 -2.69 -11.30
C TRP A 28 13.56 -1.82 -12.14
N ASP A 29 13.61 -0.52 -11.87
CA ASP A 29 14.37 0.48 -12.64
C ASP A 29 15.39 1.27 -11.79
N ARG A 30 15.51 0.96 -10.50
CA ARG A 30 16.38 1.71 -9.57
C ARG A 30 17.78 1.13 -9.42
N ARG A 31 17.99 -0.10 -9.88
CA ARG A 31 19.31 -0.74 -9.97
C ARG A 31 19.55 -1.23 -11.40
N PRO A 32 20.81 -1.37 -11.83
CA PRO A 32 21.12 -1.92 -13.14
C PRO A 32 20.45 -3.28 -13.35
N ALA A 33 19.91 -3.48 -14.56
CA ALA A 33 19.37 -4.77 -14.97
C ALA A 33 20.46 -5.86 -14.92
N LEU A 34 20.09 -7.09 -14.58
CA LEU A 34 21.02 -8.21 -14.51
C LEU A 34 21.20 -8.77 -15.92
N ALA A 35 22.39 -8.64 -16.50
CA ALA A 35 22.68 -9.21 -17.82
C ALA A 35 22.53 -10.75 -17.79
N VAL A 36 21.91 -11.31 -18.84
CA VAL A 36 21.69 -12.76 -18.98
C VAL A 36 21.92 -13.22 -20.42
N GLN A 37 22.09 -14.51 -20.61
CA GLN A 37 22.16 -15.15 -21.92
C GLN A 37 21.00 -16.15 -22.06
N PRO A 38 20.32 -16.21 -23.23
CA PRO A 38 19.26 -17.19 -23.45
C PRO A 38 19.72 -18.62 -23.17
N GLY A 39 18.96 -19.35 -22.35
CA GLY A 39 19.26 -20.72 -21.94
C GLY A 39 20.30 -20.88 -20.82
N GLU A 40 21.06 -19.84 -20.45
CA GLU A 40 21.99 -19.89 -19.32
C GLU A 40 21.24 -19.60 -18.00
N PRO A 41 21.20 -20.55 -17.04
CA PRO A 41 20.41 -20.36 -15.83
C PRO A 41 20.93 -19.22 -14.96
N VAL A 42 20.04 -18.32 -14.51
CA VAL A 42 20.33 -17.31 -13.48
C VAL A 42 19.72 -17.75 -12.16
N THR A 43 20.54 -17.81 -11.10
CA THR A 43 20.10 -18.22 -9.77
C THR A 43 20.13 -17.04 -8.81
N LEU A 44 18.99 -16.77 -8.19
CA LEU A 44 18.81 -15.71 -7.19
C LEU A 44 18.55 -16.34 -5.82
N THR A 45 19.03 -15.68 -4.77
CA THR A 45 18.68 -16.03 -3.38
C THR A 45 17.70 -15.00 -2.85
N VAL A 46 16.52 -15.45 -2.45
CA VAL A 46 15.43 -14.59 -1.94
C VAL A 46 14.99 -15.07 -0.54
N PRO A 47 14.12 -14.33 0.18
CA PRO A 47 13.47 -14.85 1.38
C PRO A 47 12.72 -16.16 1.12
N ALA A 48 12.54 -16.97 2.17
CA ALA A 48 11.72 -18.18 2.05
C ALA A 48 10.23 -17.81 1.88
N GLY A 49 9.50 -18.60 1.10
CA GLY A 49 8.09 -18.35 0.81
C GLY A 49 7.88 -17.12 -0.05
N ALA A 50 8.86 -16.71 -0.86
CA ALA A 50 8.80 -15.45 -1.57
C ALA A 50 7.89 -15.46 -2.79
N TRP A 51 7.22 -14.34 -3.02
CA TRP A 51 6.61 -14.00 -4.31
C TRP A 51 7.50 -12.99 -5.01
N LEU A 52 8.27 -13.48 -5.99
CA LEU A 52 9.24 -12.69 -6.73
C LEU A 52 8.62 -12.25 -8.05
N GLU A 53 8.46 -10.95 -8.27
CA GLU A 53 8.09 -10.39 -9.57
C GLU A 53 9.31 -10.01 -10.41
N TYR A 54 9.22 -10.28 -11.72
CA TYR A 54 10.28 -10.00 -12.68
C TYR A 54 9.74 -9.86 -14.12
N ALA A 55 10.60 -9.35 -15.00
CA ALA A 55 10.41 -9.36 -16.45
C ALA A 55 11.77 -9.48 -17.15
N TRP A 56 11.76 -9.98 -18.38
CA TRP A 56 12.94 -10.01 -19.24
C TRP A 56 13.03 -8.73 -20.05
N LEU A 57 14.25 -8.28 -20.35
CA LEU A 57 14.52 -7.24 -21.32
C LEU A 57 15.18 -7.86 -22.55
N ASP A 58 14.80 -7.41 -23.74
CA ASP A 58 15.51 -7.75 -24.97
C ASP A 58 16.79 -6.91 -25.15
N VAL A 59 17.52 -7.14 -26.26
CA VAL A 59 18.75 -6.39 -26.59
C VAL A 59 18.52 -4.88 -26.81
N ALA A 60 17.29 -4.45 -27.06
CA ALA A 60 16.89 -3.06 -27.18
C ALA A 60 16.39 -2.48 -25.83
N GLY A 61 16.43 -3.26 -24.75
CA GLY A 61 15.95 -2.88 -23.43
C GLY A 61 14.43 -2.87 -23.31
N GLN A 62 13.69 -3.48 -24.25
CA GLN A 62 12.23 -3.55 -24.16
C GLN A 62 11.78 -4.70 -23.26
N PRO A 63 10.87 -4.45 -22.31
CA PRO A 63 10.40 -5.49 -21.40
C PRO A 63 9.42 -6.44 -22.07
N PHE A 64 9.59 -7.74 -21.82
CA PHE A 64 8.66 -8.78 -22.27
C PHE A 64 8.47 -9.85 -21.18
N PRO A 65 7.27 -10.47 -21.10
CA PRO A 65 6.96 -11.40 -20.03
C PRO A 65 7.68 -12.73 -20.21
N ASP A 66 8.00 -13.37 -19.08
CA ASP A 66 8.33 -14.79 -19.09
C ASP A 66 7.10 -15.61 -19.53
N PRO A 67 7.21 -16.46 -20.58
CA PRO A 67 6.09 -17.29 -21.02
C PRO A 67 5.67 -18.36 -20.00
N GLU A 68 6.56 -18.74 -19.07
CA GLU A 68 6.35 -19.78 -18.07
C GLU A 68 6.15 -19.21 -16.66
N GLY A 69 6.37 -17.90 -16.47
CA GLY A 69 6.14 -17.22 -15.20
C GLY A 69 4.66 -17.14 -14.83
N LEU A 70 4.37 -17.14 -13.54
CA LEU A 70 3.02 -16.98 -13.02
C LEU A 70 2.46 -15.59 -13.39
N PRO A 71 1.16 -15.47 -13.66
CA PRO A 71 0.54 -14.16 -13.83
C PRO A 71 0.60 -13.38 -12.51
N THR A 72 0.80 -12.07 -12.61
CA THR A 72 0.72 -11.16 -11.47
C THR A 72 0.02 -9.86 -11.86
N VAL A 73 -0.51 -9.16 -10.87
CA VAL A 73 -1.16 -7.86 -11.05
C VAL A 73 -0.17 -6.76 -10.73
N ASN A 74 0.57 -6.31 -11.74
CA ASN A 74 1.47 -5.18 -11.64
C ASN A 74 0.99 -4.04 -12.56
N PRO A 75 0.54 -2.90 -12.01
CA PRO A 75 0.01 -1.80 -12.82
C PRO A 75 1.10 -0.93 -13.45
N TRP A 76 2.37 -1.08 -13.04
CA TRP A 76 3.49 -0.28 -13.54
C TRP A 76 4.27 -1.00 -14.64
N PHE A 77 4.33 -2.34 -14.57
CA PHE A 77 5.09 -3.18 -15.49
C PHE A 77 4.19 -4.27 -16.07
N SER A 78 3.61 -4.02 -17.26
CA SER A 78 2.67 -4.95 -17.90
C SER A 78 3.29 -6.30 -18.28
N ALA A 79 4.61 -6.33 -18.50
CA ALA A 79 5.37 -7.54 -18.76
C ALA A 79 5.66 -8.36 -17.49
N ALA A 80 5.27 -7.88 -16.31
CA ALA A 80 5.56 -8.57 -15.06
C ALA A 80 5.01 -10.00 -15.05
N ARG A 81 5.86 -10.89 -14.55
CA ARG A 81 5.53 -12.25 -14.19
C ARG A 81 6.07 -12.53 -12.80
N ALA A 82 5.61 -13.63 -12.22
CA ALA A 82 5.99 -14.01 -10.89
C ALA A 82 6.52 -15.44 -10.81
N VAL A 83 7.25 -15.71 -9.74
CA VAL A 83 7.62 -17.05 -9.31
C VAL A 83 7.47 -17.14 -7.80
N GLN A 84 6.88 -18.25 -7.34
CA GLN A 84 6.82 -18.57 -5.91
C GLN A 84 8.05 -19.38 -5.51
N VAL A 85 8.76 -18.92 -4.49
CA VAL A 85 9.95 -19.59 -3.96
C VAL A 85 9.60 -20.27 -2.64
N GLY A 86 9.30 -21.57 -2.73
CA GLY A 86 8.67 -22.31 -1.64
C GLY A 86 7.16 -22.12 -1.64
N GLU A 87 6.53 -22.12 -0.47
CA GLU A 87 5.08 -21.90 -0.32
C GLU A 87 4.79 -20.44 0.05
N TRP A 88 4.02 -19.74 -0.78
CA TRP A 88 3.48 -18.42 -0.43
C TRP A 88 2.37 -18.59 0.62
N ALA A 89 2.68 -18.22 1.87
CA ALA A 89 1.76 -18.37 2.98
C ALA A 89 0.63 -17.32 2.95
N GLU A 90 -0.41 -17.56 2.15
CA GLU A 90 -1.59 -16.71 2.10
C GLU A 90 -2.31 -16.70 3.47
N HIS A 91 -2.67 -15.50 3.94
CA HIS A 91 -3.33 -15.33 5.23
C HIS A 91 -4.69 -16.05 5.22
N PRO A 92 -5.06 -16.80 6.29
CA PRO A 92 -6.30 -17.59 6.31
C PRO A 92 -7.57 -16.81 5.96
N LEU A 93 -7.60 -15.52 6.26
CA LEU A 93 -8.71 -14.62 5.93
C LEU A 93 -9.07 -14.59 4.44
N TRP A 94 -8.07 -14.73 3.56
CA TRP A 94 -8.26 -14.73 2.11
C TRP A 94 -8.78 -16.06 1.57
N ARG A 95 -8.81 -17.12 2.39
CA ARG A 95 -9.28 -18.44 2.00
C ARG A 95 -10.80 -18.53 2.07
N GLY A 96 -11.37 -19.48 1.34
CA GLY A 96 -12.82 -19.69 1.30
C GLY A 96 -13.57 -18.76 0.33
N PRO A 97 -14.90 -18.91 0.24
CA PRO A 97 -15.71 -18.18 -0.72
C PRO A 97 -15.63 -16.67 -0.50
N ALA A 98 -15.89 -15.90 -1.56
CA ALA A 98 -16.02 -14.45 -1.43
C ALA A 98 -17.18 -14.12 -0.47
N PRO A 99 -17.00 -13.14 0.44
CA PRO A 99 -18.07 -12.71 1.32
C PRO A 99 -19.17 -11.99 0.52
N GLU A 100 -20.35 -11.88 1.12
CA GLU A 100 -21.33 -10.91 0.66
C GLU A 100 -20.81 -9.50 0.93
N MET A 101 -20.91 -8.62 -0.07
CA MET A 101 -20.40 -7.25 0.01
C MET A 101 -21.50 -6.27 0.42
N GLY A 102 -21.09 -5.15 1.02
CA GLY A 102 -21.93 -4.00 1.32
C GLY A 102 -22.19 -3.10 0.11
N THR A 103 -22.54 -1.84 0.35
CA THR A 103 -22.92 -0.89 -0.71
C THR A 103 -21.78 0.04 -1.10
N VAL A 104 -21.79 0.45 -2.37
CA VAL A 104 -20.77 1.31 -2.97
C VAL A 104 -21.42 2.52 -3.59
N HIS A 105 -20.92 3.70 -3.20
CA HIS A 105 -21.40 4.99 -3.68
C HIS A 105 -20.22 5.74 -4.31
N ARG A 106 -20.46 6.45 -5.41
CA ARG A 106 -19.42 7.22 -6.10
C ARG A 106 -19.74 8.70 -5.95
N LEU A 107 -18.79 9.45 -5.42
CA LEU A 107 -18.86 10.90 -5.33
C LEU A 107 -17.90 11.52 -6.32
N ALA A 108 -18.30 12.66 -6.87
CA ALA A 108 -17.44 13.50 -7.66
C ALA A 108 -17.83 14.96 -7.48
N TRP A 109 -16.84 15.83 -7.35
CA TRP A 109 -17.02 17.27 -7.12
C TRP A 109 -15.88 18.04 -7.76
N ASP A 110 -16.00 19.36 -7.83
CA ASP A 110 -14.94 20.22 -8.33
C ASP A 110 -14.09 20.69 -7.15
N GLY A 111 -12.79 20.39 -7.20
CA GLY A 111 -11.85 20.67 -6.12
C GLY A 111 -11.45 22.14 -6.05
N VAL A 112 -11.28 22.63 -4.82
CA VAL A 112 -10.89 24.02 -4.53
C VAL A 112 -9.42 24.11 -4.14
N VAL A 113 -8.97 23.26 -3.21
CA VAL A 113 -7.58 23.18 -2.75
C VAL A 113 -6.70 22.60 -3.86
N PHE A 114 -7.13 21.49 -4.46
CA PHE A 114 -6.54 20.96 -5.68
C PHE A 114 -7.55 21.08 -6.81
N ALA A 115 -7.27 21.99 -7.74
CA ALA A 115 -8.16 22.27 -8.87
C ALA A 115 -8.43 21.02 -9.71
N GLY A 116 -9.63 20.98 -10.30
CA GLY A 116 -10.07 19.92 -11.20
C GLY A 116 -11.09 18.96 -10.56
N ARG A 117 -11.61 18.05 -11.38
CA ARG A 117 -12.62 17.09 -10.93
C ARG A 117 -12.00 16.11 -9.94
N ARG A 118 -12.55 16.03 -8.74
CA ARG A 118 -12.18 15.08 -7.69
C ARG A 118 -13.17 13.93 -7.66
N ARG A 119 -12.71 12.76 -7.19
CA ARG A 119 -13.52 11.55 -7.09
C ARG A 119 -13.22 10.81 -5.80
N ALA A 120 -14.25 10.24 -5.20
CA ALA A 120 -14.12 9.28 -4.12
C ALA A 120 -15.12 8.13 -4.33
N THR A 121 -14.74 6.93 -3.92
CA THR A 121 -15.66 5.79 -3.81
C THR A 121 -15.87 5.49 -2.33
N LEU A 122 -17.11 5.53 -1.88
CA LEU A 122 -17.50 5.25 -0.51
C LEU A 122 -18.00 3.82 -0.45
N TYR A 123 -17.50 3.07 0.52
CA TYR A 123 -17.94 1.73 0.83
C TYR A 123 -18.58 1.73 2.21
N LEU A 124 -19.83 1.26 2.28
CA LEU A 124 -20.53 0.99 3.51
C LEU A 124 -20.54 -0.52 3.79
N PRO A 125 -20.16 -0.95 5.00
CA PRO A 125 -20.09 -2.36 5.35
C PRO A 125 -21.46 -3.02 5.29
N ARG A 126 -21.51 -4.30 4.92
CA ARG A 126 -22.76 -5.05 4.92
C ARG A 126 -23.36 -5.11 6.33
N GLY A 127 -24.68 -4.97 6.41
CA GLY A 127 -25.44 -5.23 7.64
C GLY A 127 -25.24 -4.20 8.75
N TYR A 128 -24.64 -3.03 8.46
CA TYR A 128 -24.64 -1.91 9.41
C TYR A 128 -26.07 -1.52 9.77
N GLN A 129 -26.28 -1.13 11.03
CA GLN A 129 -27.59 -0.71 11.50
C GLN A 129 -27.75 0.81 11.34
N PRO A 130 -28.91 1.31 10.87
CA PRO A 130 -29.17 2.75 10.87
C PRO A 130 -28.98 3.36 12.27
N GLY A 131 -28.23 4.46 12.34
CA GLY A 131 -27.82 5.13 13.58
C GLY A 131 -26.55 4.58 14.21
N GLN A 132 -26.00 3.46 13.71
CA GLN A 132 -24.72 2.92 14.18
C GLN A 132 -23.59 3.85 13.74
N ALA A 133 -22.84 4.38 14.71
CA ALA A 133 -21.61 5.10 14.42
C ALA A 133 -20.52 4.14 13.93
N LEU A 134 -19.92 4.41 12.77
CA LEU A 134 -18.88 3.55 12.18
C LEU A 134 -17.49 4.21 12.25
N PRO A 135 -16.41 3.44 12.53
CA PRO A 135 -15.07 3.87 12.15
C PRO A 135 -15.02 4.17 10.65
N VAL A 136 -14.24 5.18 10.26
CA VAL A 136 -14.08 5.57 8.86
C VAL A 136 -12.61 5.73 8.51
N TYR A 137 -12.19 5.21 7.35
CA TYR A 137 -10.83 5.39 6.85
C TYR A 137 -10.84 6.10 5.51
N TYR A 138 -10.04 7.16 5.40
CA TYR A 138 -9.74 7.84 4.14
C TYR A 138 -8.53 7.16 3.50
N VAL A 139 -8.81 6.41 2.43
CA VAL A 139 -7.87 5.52 1.75
C VAL A 139 -7.32 6.24 0.53
N GLN A 140 -6.01 6.49 0.54
CA GLN A 140 -5.25 7.08 -0.57
C GLN A 140 -5.11 6.06 -1.70
N ASP A 141 -4.92 6.51 -2.95
CA ASP A 141 -4.91 5.62 -4.13
C ASP A 141 -6.20 4.81 -4.28
N GLY A 142 -7.34 5.50 -4.12
CA GLY A 142 -8.65 4.90 -3.89
C GLY A 142 -9.04 3.78 -4.85
N VAL A 143 -8.95 4.00 -6.17
CA VAL A 143 -9.32 2.97 -7.15
C VAL A 143 -8.47 1.71 -7.01
N ALA A 144 -7.18 1.87 -6.69
CA ALA A 144 -6.24 0.77 -6.60
C ALA A 144 -6.50 -0.09 -5.35
N PHE A 145 -6.73 0.52 -4.18
CA PHE A 145 -7.10 -0.24 -2.97
C PHE A 145 -8.47 -0.91 -3.10
N TYR A 146 -9.43 -0.27 -3.76
CA TYR A 146 -10.75 -0.86 -3.98
C TYR A 146 -10.69 -2.05 -4.94
N ARG A 147 -10.04 -1.90 -6.11
CA ARG A 147 -10.06 -2.91 -7.17
C ARG A 147 -8.95 -3.96 -7.05
N ILE A 148 -7.72 -3.53 -6.80
CA ILE A 148 -6.54 -4.41 -6.79
C ILE A 148 -6.32 -4.95 -5.37
N GLY A 149 -6.29 -4.05 -4.38
CA GLY A 149 -6.13 -4.44 -2.97
C GLY A 149 -7.32 -5.23 -2.43
N ARG A 150 -8.54 -4.94 -2.88
CA ARG A 150 -9.79 -5.52 -2.37
C ARG A 150 -9.97 -5.29 -0.86
N LEU A 151 -9.62 -4.09 -0.38
CA LEU A 151 -9.67 -3.73 1.06
C LEU A 151 -11.05 -3.95 1.70
N ALA A 152 -12.12 -3.56 1.00
CA ALA A 152 -13.48 -3.77 1.50
C ALA A 152 -13.78 -5.26 1.76
N GLU A 153 -13.32 -6.15 0.88
CA GLU A 153 -13.52 -7.59 1.05
C GLU A 153 -12.65 -8.16 2.17
N ALA A 154 -11.42 -7.68 2.35
CA ALA A 154 -10.59 -8.07 3.49
C ALA A 154 -11.31 -7.77 4.82
N MET A 155 -11.96 -6.61 4.92
CA MET A 155 -12.78 -6.27 6.07
C MET A 155 -14.03 -7.16 6.19
N GLU A 156 -14.80 -7.36 5.12
CA GLU A 156 -16.00 -8.21 5.17
C GLU A 156 -15.67 -9.65 5.59
N ARG A 157 -14.54 -10.19 5.12
CA ARG A 157 -14.04 -11.50 5.57
C ARG A 157 -13.77 -11.49 7.07
N ALA A 158 -13.15 -10.44 7.60
CA ALA A 158 -12.83 -10.34 9.03
C ALA A 158 -14.09 -10.18 9.89
N VAL A 159 -15.06 -9.40 9.41
CA VAL A 159 -16.37 -9.24 10.07
C VAL A 159 -17.14 -10.56 10.05
N ALA A 160 -17.21 -11.26 8.92
CA ALA A 160 -17.86 -12.56 8.81
C ALA A 160 -17.22 -13.64 9.70
N ALA A 161 -15.90 -13.55 9.91
CA ALA A 161 -15.17 -14.42 10.84
C ALA A 161 -15.30 -14.02 12.32
N GLY A 162 -15.99 -12.91 12.64
CA GLY A 162 -16.10 -12.38 14.00
C GLY A 162 -14.78 -11.83 14.57
N GLN A 163 -13.82 -11.50 13.71
CA GLN A 163 -12.46 -11.08 14.09
C GLN A 163 -12.26 -9.56 14.02
N ALA A 164 -13.16 -8.84 13.34
CA ALA A 164 -13.15 -7.39 13.26
C ALA A 164 -14.58 -6.83 13.31
N ARG A 165 -14.71 -5.58 13.75
CA ARG A 165 -15.95 -4.82 13.60
C ARG A 165 -16.01 -4.12 12.23
N PRO A 166 -17.21 -3.81 11.71
CA PRO A 166 -17.35 -3.13 10.43
C PRO A 166 -16.84 -1.68 10.46
N ALA A 167 -16.42 -1.16 9.31
CA ALA A 167 -15.99 0.21 9.10
C ALA A 167 -16.38 0.71 7.70
N ALA A 168 -16.51 2.03 7.54
CA ALA A 168 -16.66 2.66 6.24
C ALA A 168 -15.28 2.95 5.61
N PHE A 169 -15.16 2.75 4.30
CA PHE A 169 -13.96 3.12 3.54
C PHE A 169 -14.27 4.22 2.54
N VAL A 170 -13.42 5.24 2.52
CA VAL A 170 -13.49 6.36 1.59
C VAL A 170 -12.27 6.30 0.70
N PHE A 171 -12.41 5.70 -0.47
CA PHE A 171 -11.36 5.54 -1.46
C PHE A 171 -11.18 6.85 -2.24
N VAL A 172 -10.24 7.68 -1.82
CA VAL A 172 -9.95 9.01 -2.40
C VAL A 172 -8.97 8.86 -3.56
N GLU A 173 -9.36 9.34 -4.73
CA GLU A 173 -8.50 9.31 -5.92
C GLU A 173 -7.64 10.59 -5.99
N PRO A 174 -6.31 10.48 -6.18
CA PRO A 174 -5.46 11.63 -6.47
C PRO A 174 -5.62 12.08 -7.93
N ASN A 175 -5.43 13.37 -8.20
CA ASN A 175 -5.27 13.87 -9.57
C ASN A 175 -3.79 13.91 -9.95
N ASP A 176 -2.97 14.53 -9.09
CA ASP A 176 -1.51 14.45 -9.16
C ASP A 176 -0.99 13.82 -7.88
N ARG A 177 -0.79 12.50 -7.94
CA ARG A 177 -0.32 11.70 -6.80
C ARG A 177 0.99 12.22 -6.20
N ASN A 178 1.93 12.68 -7.03
CA ASN A 178 3.24 13.10 -6.55
C ASN A 178 3.16 14.48 -5.88
N ALA A 179 2.41 15.42 -6.49
CA ALA A 179 2.21 16.74 -5.90
C ALA A 179 1.36 16.69 -4.63
N GLU A 180 0.36 15.81 -4.57
CA GLU A 180 -0.55 15.71 -3.44
C GLU A 180 0.05 14.93 -2.26
N TYR A 181 0.77 13.82 -2.50
CA TYR A 181 1.17 12.89 -1.41
C TYR A 181 2.61 13.06 -0.92
N TYR A 182 3.47 13.81 -1.62
CA TYR A 182 4.87 13.95 -1.20
C TYR A 182 5.04 15.06 -0.14
N LEU A 183 4.57 14.77 1.09
CA LEU A 183 4.65 15.67 2.26
C LEU A 183 4.06 17.07 1.99
N ASN A 184 3.02 17.16 1.14
CA ASN A 184 2.38 18.42 0.81
C ASN A 184 1.39 18.82 1.94
N PRO A 185 1.60 19.95 2.63
CA PRO A 185 0.70 20.40 3.69
C PRO A 185 -0.71 20.73 3.18
N ASP A 186 -0.88 21.07 1.90
CA ASP A 186 -2.18 21.40 1.30
C ASP A 186 -3.11 20.17 1.23
N TYR A 187 -2.57 18.95 1.37
CA TYR A 187 -3.42 17.76 1.44
C TYR A 187 -4.30 17.72 2.70
N LEU A 188 -3.89 18.38 3.78
CA LEU A 188 -4.72 18.50 4.98
C LEU A 188 -6.00 19.32 4.77
N PRO A 189 -5.96 20.59 4.33
CA PRO A 189 -7.18 21.35 4.06
C PRO A 189 -8.03 20.68 2.97
N PHE A 190 -7.43 20.01 1.98
CA PHE A 190 -8.21 19.20 1.04
C PHE A 190 -9.01 18.09 1.75
N LEU A 191 -8.39 17.31 2.66
CA LEU A 191 -9.15 16.31 3.41
C LEU A 191 -10.18 16.96 4.35
N ARG A 192 -9.75 17.94 5.15
CA ARG A 192 -10.52 18.55 6.24
C ARG A 192 -11.70 19.39 5.75
N ASP A 193 -11.48 20.23 4.76
CA ASP A 193 -12.45 21.25 4.34
C ASP A 193 -13.29 20.79 3.15
N GLU A 194 -12.79 19.81 2.39
CA GLU A 194 -13.43 19.39 1.14
C GLU A 194 -13.91 17.94 1.16
N VAL A 195 -13.10 16.97 1.57
CA VAL A 195 -13.47 15.55 1.50
C VAL A 195 -14.35 15.16 2.68
N ILE A 196 -13.88 15.41 3.91
CA ILE A 196 -14.53 14.99 5.15
C ILE A 196 -15.97 15.52 5.24
N PRO A 197 -16.26 16.82 5.06
CA PRO A 197 -17.63 17.33 5.26
C PRO A 197 -18.62 16.74 4.25
N ARG A 198 -18.17 16.54 3.00
CA ARG A 198 -19.01 15.95 1.94
C ARG A 198 -19.31 14.49 2.24
N VAL A 199 -18.27 13.71 2.55
CA VAL A 199 -18.40 12.27 2.78
C VAL A 199 -19.19 11.97 4.04
N GLU A 200 -18.90 12.66 5.13
CA GLU A 200 -19.57 12.40 6.41
C GLU A 200 -21.02 12.91 6.43
N GLY A 201 -21.34 13.94 5.61
CA GLY A 201 -22.71 14.34 5.33
C GLY A 201 -23.52 13.22 4.66
N GLU A 202 -23.00 12.67 3.55
CA GLU A 202 -23.64 11.55 2.84
C GLU A 202 -23.80 10.31 3.74
N LEU A 203 -22.75 9.96 4.50
CA LEU A 203 -22.80 8.84 5.45
C LEU A 203 -23.88 9.04 6.53
N ALA A 204 -24.01 10.27 7.06
CA ALA A 204 -25.06 10.58 8.04
C ALA A 204 -26.47 10.49 7.43
N GLU A 205 -26.67 10.96 6.19
CA GLU A 205 -27.94 10.83 5.47
C GLU A 205 -28.33 9.37 5.21
N TRP A 206 -27.35 8.49 4.99
CA TRP A 206 -27.56 7.05 4.85
C TRP A 206 -27.70 6.31 6.20
N GLY A 207 -27.77 7.05 7.31
CA GLY A 207 -27.91 6.48 8.66
C GLY A 207 -26.65 5.79 9.18
N ALA A 208 -25.47 6.12 8.64
CA ALA A 208 -24.18 5.57 9.05
C ALA A 208 -23.23 6.67 9.54
N PRO A 209 -23.60 7.46 10.57
CA PRO A 209 -22.76 8.56 11.04
C PRO A 209 -21.36 8.06 11.41
N VAL A 210 -20.35 8.91 11.28
CA VAL A 210 -18.99 8.48 11.60
C VAL A 210 -18.69 8.57 13.10
N GLN A 211 -17.89 7.63 13.59
CA GLN A 211 -17.25 7.75 14.89
C GLN A 211 -15.95 8.56 14.73
N ALA A 212 -16.05 9.89 14.86
CA ALA A 212 -14.93 10.81 14.61
C ALA A 212 -13.65 10.50 15.41
N SER A 213 -13.78 9.95 16.62
CA SER A 213 -12.65 9.51 17.46
C SER A 213 -11.91 8.29 16.90
N GLU A 214 -12.40 7.67 15.84
CA GLU A 214 -11.80 6.50 15.19
C GLU A 214 -11.52 6.71 13.71
N ARG A 215 -11.56 7.96 13.25
CA ARG A 215 -11.18 8.32 11.90
C ARG A 215 -9.72 7.96 11.65
N GLY A 216 -9.48 7.29 10.54
CA GLY A 216 -8.16 6.82 10.12
C GLY A 216 -7.75 7.25 8.72
N LEU A 217 -6.46 7.14 8.46
CA LEU A 217 -5.85 7.30 7.14
C LEU A 217 -5.23 5.97 6.72
N TRP A 218 -5.31 5.63 5.43
CA TRP A 218 -4.79 4.38 4.90
C TRP A 218 -4.11 4.63 3.55
N GLY A 219 -2.90 4.13 3.33
CA GLY A 219 -2.28 4.24 2.02
C GLY A 219 -1.05 3.37 1.81
N ALA A 220 -0.57 3.32 0.57
CA ALA A 220 0.65 2.61 0.18
C ALA A 220 1.68 3.57 -0.40
N SER A 221 2.99 3.31 -0.20
CA SER A 221 4.07 4.12 -0.77
C SER A 221 3.93 5.60 -0.37
N LEU A 222 3.81 6.54 -1.33
CA LEU A 222 3.49 7.95 -1.02
C LEU A 222 2.17 8.12 -0.26
N GLY A 223 1.16 7.29 -0.52
CA GLY A 223 -0.10 7.28 0.23
C GLY A 223 0.12 6.93 1.72
N GLY A 224 1.07 6.04 2.03
CA GLY A 224 1.47 5.72 3.41
C GLY A 224 2.23 6.88 4.06
N LEU A 225 3.13 7.52 3.30
CA LEU A 225 3.88 8.71 3.72
C LEU A 225 2.95 9.86 4.12
N ILE A 226 2.02 10.26 3.24
CA ILE A 226 1.09 11.36 3.54
C ILE A 226 0.14 11.01 4.67
N SER A 227 -0.29 9.74 4.77
CA SER A 227 -1.17 9.27 5.83
C SER A 227 -0.52 9.40 7.22
N LEU A 228 0.74 8.96 7.36
CA LEU A 228 1.45 9.09 8.63
C LEU A 228 1.81 10.55 8.95
N TYR A 229 2.24 11.33 7.94
CA TYR A 229 2.52 12.75 8.09
C TYR A 229 1.31 13.52 8.63
N LEU A 230 0.14 13.39 7.99
CA LEU A 230 -1.07 14.08 8.43
C LEU A 230 -1.59 13.54 9.76
N GLY A 231 -1.63 12.22 9.92
CA GLY A 231 -2.07 11.59 11.17
C GLY A 231 -1.26 12.08 12.37
N SER A 232 0.07 12.21 12.22
CA SER A 232 0.95 12.65 13.32
C SER A 232 0.72 14.09 13.78
N GLN A 233 0.15 14.94 12.92
CA GLN A 233 -0.03 16.37 13.19
C GLN A 233 -1.45 16.73 13.63
N GLN A 234 -2.40 15.81 13.50
CA GLN A 234 -3.83 16.11 13.64
C GLN A 234 -4.52 15.21 14.68
N PRO A 235 -4.17 15.35 15.97
CA PRO A 235 -4.71 14.51 17.04
C PRO A 235 -6.23 14.62 17.23
N GLU A 236 -6.83 15.73 16.80
CA GLU A 236 -8.28 15.95 16.86
C GLU A 236 -9.04 15.33 15.68
N LEU A 237 -8.35 15.05 14.56
CA LEU A 237 -8.99 14.52 13.35
C LEU A 237 -8.72 13.04 13.15
N PHE A 238 -7.51 12.56 13.43
CA PHE A 238 -7.09 11.20 13.10
C PHE A 238 -6.49 10.49 14.31
N ARG A 239 -6.94 9.27 14.56
CA ARG A 239 -6.42 8.40 15.63
C ARG A 239 -5.75 7.14 15.09
N ARG A 240 -5.84 6.89 13.79
CA ARG A 240 -5.45 5.62 13.18
C ARG A 240 -4.74 5.85 11.86
N VAL A 241 -3.65 5.12 11.62
CA VAL A 241 -2.92 5.17 10.35
C VAL A 241 -2.56 3.75 9.92
N VAL A 242 -2.76 3.45 8.65
CA VAL A 242 -2.20 2.27 7.98
C VAL A 242 -1.28 2.71 6.86
N SER A 243 -0.04 2.21 6.87
CA SER A 243 0.99 2.52 5.89
C SER A 243 1.62 1.25 5.33
N HIS A 244 1.27 0.92 4.09
CA HIS A 244 1.91 -0.15 3.33
C HIS A 244 3.14 0.37 2.59
N SER A 245 4.32 -0.21 2.81
CA SER A 245 5.59 0.18 2.21
C SER A 245 5.79 1.71 2.17
N GLY A 246 5.65 2.38 3.31
CA GLY A 246 5.65 3.85 3.38
C GLY A 246 6.92 4.42 2.74
N ALA A 247 6.78 5.40 1.85
CA ALA A 247 7.90 6.03 1.16
C ALA A 247 8.65 7.03 2.07
N PHE A 248 9.23 6.52 3.15
CA PHE A 248 9.83 7.34 4.22
C PHE A 248 11.20 7.92 3.90
N ILE A 249 11.79 7.56 2.74
CA ILE A 249 12.84 8.36 2.14
C ILE A 249 12.16 9.54 1.45
N ALA A 250 11.96 10.61 2.21
CA ALA A 250 11.28 11.79 1.74
C ALA A 250 11.65 13.01 2.58
N ARG A 251 11.66 14.18 1.93
CA ARG A 251 11.82 15.49 2.56
C ARG A 251 10.98 16.54 1.84
N PRO A 252 10.33 17.48 2.54
CA PRO A 252 9.54 18.51 1.89
C PRO A 252 10.32 19.22 0.78
N GLY A 253 9.75 19.25 -0.42
CA GLY A 253 10.34 19.90 -1.60
C GLY A 253 11.51 19.18 -2.26
N ALA A 254 11.99 18.04 -1.75
CA ALA A 254 13.10 17.31 -2.35
C ALA A 254 12.72 16.75 -3.73
N ARG A 255 13.66 16.88 -4.68
CA ARG A 255 13.52 16.45 -6.07
C ARG A 255 14.82 15.83 -6.57
N THR A 256 14.71 14.83 -7.45
CA THR A 256 15.86 14.31 -8.21
C THR A 256 16.35 15.36 -9.22
N PRO A 257 17.56 15.20 -9.81
CA PRO A 257 18.04 16.10 -10.87
C PRO A 257 17.07 16.23 -12.07
N GLU A 258 16.27 15.20 -12.33
CA GLU A 258 15.24 15.16 -13.38
C GLU A 258 13.91 15.80 -12.95
N GLY A 259 13.84 16.37 -11.74
CA GLY A 259 12.66 17.06 -11.22
C GLY A 259 11.57 16.14 -10.67
N LYS A 260 11.83 14.83 -10.49
CA LYS A 260 10.89 13.89 -9.88
C LYS A 260 10.93 13.99 -8.35
N VAL A 261 9.88 13.54 -7.66
CA VAL A 261 9.93 13.40 -6.20
C VAL A 261 11.05 12.43 -5.82
N ASP A 262 11.89 12.81 -4.86
CA ASP A 262 13.04 12.01 -4.48
C ASP A 262 12.66 10.99 -3.39
N VAL A 263 12.65 9.72 -3.78
CA VAL A 263 12.35 8.58 -2.89
C VAL A 263 13.52 7.62 -2.74
N LEU A 264 14.73 8.12 -2.99
CA LEU A 264 15.98 7.36 -2.96
C LEU A 264 17.01 8.00 -2.02
N ASP A 265 17.16 9.33 -2.07
CA ASP A 265 18.28 10.03 -1.42
C ASP A 265 17.84 11.22 -0.55
N ALA A 266 16.54 11.55 -0.50
CA ALA A 266 16.00 12.71 0.22
C ALA A 266 16.21 12.72 1.75
N GLY A 267 16.71 11.62 2.31
CA GLY A 267 16.75 11.38 3.76
C GLY A 267 15.38 11.05 4.34
N GLU A 268 15.29 10.91 5.67
CA GLU A 268 14.09 10.40 6.36
C GLU A 268 13.46 11.45 7.25
N TRP A 269 13.10 12.60 6.66
CA TRP A 269 12.66 13.78 7.39
C TRP A 269 11.47 13.51 8.33
N LEU A 270 10.50 12.71 7.87
CA LEU A 270 9.33 12.39 8.70
C LEU A 270 9.75 11.56 9.93
N ARG A 271 10.63 10.57 9.77
CA ARG A 271 11.13 9.77 10.91
C ARG A 271 11.79 10.68 11.95
N GLU A 272 12.70 11.54 11.52
CA GLU A 272 13.40 12.50 12.40
C GLU A 272 12.41 13.38 13.19
N ARG A 273 11.32 13.80 12.55
CA ARG A 273 10.25 14.57 13.21
C ARG A 273 9.50 13.75 14.26
N LEU A 274 9.17 12.50 13.95
CA LEU A 274 8.42 11.62 14.85
C LEU A 274 9.27 11.11 16.01
N GLU A 275 10.59 11.00 15.85
CA GLU A 275 11.52 10.75 16.97
C GLU A 275 11.53 11.92 17.95
N ALA A 276 11.58 13.14 17.44
CA ALA A 276 11.56 14.35 18.28
C ALA A 276 10.19 14.59 18.96
N ALA A 277 9.10 14.25 18.28
CA ALA A 277 7.74 14.42 18.78
C ALA A 277 6.86 13.19 18.44
N PRO A 278 6.93 12.11 19.24
CA PRO A 278 6.19 10.89 18.95
C PRO A 278 4.67 11.08 18.97
N PRO A 279 3.94 10.64 17.92
CA PRO A 279 2.49 10.82 17.81
C PRO A 279 1.73 9.78 18.64
N ARG A 280 1.81 9.87 19.96
CA ARG A 280 1.26 8.88 20.91
C ARG A 280 -0.27 8.78 20.88
N HIS A 281 -0.96 9.73 20.27
CA HIS A 281 -2.40 9.66 20.04
C HIS A 281 -2.81 8.68 18.93
N LEU A 282 -1.85 8.21 18.12
CA LEU A 282 -2.10 7.29 17.02
C LEU A 282 -1.97 5.82 17.42
N ARG A 283 -2.81 5.00 16.78
CA ARG A 283 -2.53 3.59 16.51
C ARG A 283 -2.08 3.41 15.06
N VAL A 284 -0.89 2.84 14.83
CA VAL A 284 -0.29 2.72 13.50
C VAL A 284 -0.12 1.25 13.08
N SER A 285 -0.53 0.88 11.87
CA SER A 285 -0.14 -0.39 11.24
C SER A 285 0.85 -0.10 10.13
N LEU A 286 2.02 -0.73 10.18
CA LEU A 286 3.02 -0.64 9.13
C LEU A 286 3.32 -2.03 8.56
N ASP A 287 3.57 -2.09 7.26
CA ASP A 287 4.15 -3.26 6.63
C ASP A 287 5.02 -2.87 5.43
N THR A 288 5.85 -3.78 4.97
CA THR A 288 6.71 -3.59 3.80
C THR A 288 7.07 -4.96 3.22
N GLY A 289 7.41 -5.01 1.94
CA GLY A 289 8.08 -6.13 1.31
C GLY A 289 9.54 -6.24 1.77
N LEU A 290 10.11 -7.44 1.69
CA LEU A 290 11.52 -7.74 1.93
C LEU A 290 12.38 -7.54 0.67
N LEU A 291 11.76 -7.49 -0.51
CA LEU A 291 12.42 -7.35 -1.80
C LEU A 291 12.16 -5.94 -2.38
N GLU A 292 12.30 -4.91 -1.55
CA GLU A 292 12.16 -3.52 -1.97
C GLU A 292 13.14 -2.58 -1.24
N TRP A 293 13.50 -1.48 -1.88
CA TRP A 293 14.39 -0.47 -1.30
C TRP A 293 13.82 0.24 -0.05
N LEU A 294 12.51 0.20 0.18
CA LEU A 294 11.86 0.84 1.33
C LEU A 294 11.83 -0.03 2.60
N THR A 295 12.31 -1.27 2.56
CA THR A 295 12.32 -2.13 3.75
C THR A 295 13.06 -1.47 4.92
N ALA A 296 14.29 -0.99 4.67
CA ALA A 296 15.11 -0.40 5.72
C ALA A 296 14.53 0.91 6.30
N PRO A 297 14.02 1.86 5.49
CA PRO A 297 13.26 3.01 6.00
C PRO A 297 12.03 2.64 6.85
N ASN A 298 11.25 1.63 6.44
CA ASN A 298 10.09 1.18 7.22
C ASN A 298 10.49 0.52 8.54
N ARG A 299 11.58 -0.27 8.57
CA ARG A 299 12.17 -0.80 9.82
C ARG A 299 12.55 0.32 10.78
N ARG A 300 13.26 1.34 10.29
CA ARG A 300 13.68 2.50 11.11
C ARG A 300 12.50 3.32 11.61
N MET A 301 11.47 3.51 10.77
CA MET A 301 10.23 4.17 11.20
C MET A 301 9.54 3.37 12.31
N ALA A 302 9.41 2.05 12.17
CA ALA A 302 8.82 1.21 13.21
C ALA A 302 9.62 1.29 14.53
N ALA A 303 10.96 1.25 14.46
CA ALA A 303 11.81 1.43 15.63
C ALA A 303 11.61 2.80 16.30
N ALA A 304 11.55 3.89 15.53
CA ALA A 304 11.28 5.23 16.04
C ALA A 304 9.91 5.33 16.75
N LEU A 305 8.88 4.68 16.20
CA LEU A 305 7.56 4.61 16.83
C LEU A 305 7.59 3.78 18.13
N ALA A 306 8.35 2.69 18.16
CA ALA A 306 8.55 1.88 19.36
C ALA A 306 9.26 2.67 20.47
N ASP A 307 10.40 3.30 20.16
CA ASP A 307 11.16 4.12 21.11
C ASP A 307 10.34 5.32 21.61
N GLY A 308 9.48 5.87 20.75
CA GLY A 308 8.55 6.92 21.09
C GLY A 308 7.35 6.49 21.95
N GLY A 309 7.13 5.20 22.15
CA GLY A 309 5.97 4.65 22.87
C GLY A 309 4.65 4.81 22.12
N VAL A 310 4.69 4.83 20.78
CA VAL A 310 3.48 4.89 19.92
C VAL A 310 2.92 3.48 19.76
N GLN A 311 1.59 3.35 19.90
CA GLN A 311 0.93 2.07 19.65
C GLN A 311 1.06 1.71 18.17
N HIS A 312 1.80 0.65 17.85
CA HIS A 312 1.97 0.24 16.46
C HIS A 312 2.16 -1.26 16.27
N SER A 313 1.92 -1.72 15.05
CA SER A 313 2.36 -3.01 14.51
C SER A 313 3.28 -2.80 13.32
N TYR A 314 4.23 -3.72 13.11
CA TYR A 314 5.12 -3.71 11.96
C TYR A 314 5.32 -5.12 11.42
N ARG A 315 5.27 -5.27 10.08
CA ARG A 315 5.33 -6.57 9.41
C ARG A 315 6.20 -6.50 8.16
N GLU A 316 6.85 -7.62 7.84
CA GLU A 316 7.63 -7.76 6.62
C GLU A 316 7.15 -8.98 5.85
N LEU A 317 6.90 -8.81 4.55
CA LEU A 317 6.41 -9.88 3.68
C LEU A 317 7.50 -10.26 2.65
N PRO A 318 7.62 -11.54 2.29
CA PRO A 318 8.64 -12.01 1.35
C PRO A 318 8.29 -11.68 -0.11
N ALA A 319 8.01 -10.42 -0.42
CA ALA A 319 7.69 -9.92 -1.76
C ALA A 319 8.25 -8.50 -1.93
N GLY A 320 8.10 -7.91 -3.13
CA GLY A 320 8.60 -6.57 -3.44
C GLY A 320 7.63 -5.42 -3.16
N HIS A 321 7.89 -4.27 -3.76
CA HIS A 321 7.05 -3.06 -3.69
C HIS A 321 5.84 -3.19 -4.64
N ASN A 322 4.93 -4.11 -4.34
CA ASN A 322 3.85 -4.50 -5.26
C ASN A 322 2.53 -4.79 -4.54
N TRP A 323 1.47 -4.97 -5.34
CA TRP A 323 0.13 -5.23 -4.82
C TRP A 323 -0.03 -6.62 -4.19
N VAL A 324 0.87 -7.56 -4.45
CA VAL A 324 0.86 -8.87 -3.77
C VAL A 324 1.22 -8.68 -2.31
N THR A 325 2.28 -7.91 -2.02
CA THR A 325 2.65 -7.48 -0.66
C THR A 325 1.49 -6.78 0.03
N TRP A 326 0.96 -5.71 -0.57
CA TRP A 326 -0.03 -4.86 0.10
C TRP A 326 -1.37 -5.57 0.29
N ARG A 327 -1.85 -6.34 -0.70
CA ARG A 327 -3.09 -7.12 -0.59
C ARG A 327 -2.97 -8.16 0.53
N GLN A 328 -1.87 -8.89 0.57
CA GLN A 328 -1.65 -9.87 1.63
C GLN A 328 -1.63 -9.19 3.02
N ALA A 329 -1.01 -8.00 3.11
CA ALA A 329 -0.93 -7.23 4.34
C ALA A 329 -2.27 -6.71 4.87
N LEU A 330 -3.27 -6.48 4.00
CA LEU A 330 -4.57 -5.92 4.42
C LEU A 330 -5.25 -6.76 5.49
N ALA A 331 -5.10 -8.09 5.46
CA ALA A 331 -5.72 -8.95 6.45
C ALA A 331 -5.23 -8.61 7.88
N TRP A 332 -3.92 -8.48 8.07
CA TRP A 332 -3.37 -8.05 9.35
C TRP A 332 -3.71 -6.60 9.67
N ALA A 333 -3.60 -5.69 8.70
CA ALA A 333 -3.90 -4.28 8.93
C ALA A 333 -5.35 -4.07 9.36
N VAL A 334 -6.31 -4.79 8.76
CA VAL A 334 -7.71 -4.79 9.20
C VAL A 334 -7.84 -5.28 10.63
N LEU A 335 -7.20 -6.39 10.98
CA LEU A 335 -7.27 -6.95 12.33
C LEU A 335 -6.61 -6.04 13.38
N ASP A 336 -5.46 -5.44 13.08
CA ASP A 336 -4.76 -4.53 13.98
C ASP A 336 -5.58 -3.25 14.28
N GLN A 337 -6.40 -2.85 13.31
CA GLN A 337 -7.17 -1.60 13.33
C GLN A 337 -8.61 -1.76 13.81
N LEU A 338 -9.27 -2.85 13.43
CA LEU A 338 -10.69 -3.11 13.64
C LEU A 338 -10.97 -4.35 14.49
N GLY A 339 -9.93 -5.13 14.83
CA GLY A 339 -10.02 -6.23 15.78
C GLY A 339 -10.15 -5.77 17.23
N GLY A 340 -10.65 -6.68 18.06
CA GLY A 340 -10.89 -6.50 19.50
C GLY A 340 -9.65 -6.69 20.36
#